data_AF-A0A7V8EZS0-F1
#
_entry.id   AF-A0A7V8EZS0-F1
#
_cell.length_a   1.000
_cell.length_b   1.000
_cell.length_c   1.000
_cell.angle_alpha   90.00
_cell.angle_beta   90.00
_cell.angle_gamma   90.00
#
_symmetry.space_group_name_H-M   'P 1'
#
loop_
_entity.id
_entity.type
_entity.pdbx_description
1 polymer ?
#
loop_
_entity_poly.entity_id
_entity_poly.type
_entity_poly.pdbx_seq_one_letter_code
_entity_poly.pdbx_strand_id
1 'polypeptide(L)'
;MNIDKEKLKALAEAAQNDSGDYAALNDYGMAVPPAVTLALLAENEHARMRIKELDLLFGRYILAMRSALIEEEHGKGPSAAMEWIYNSLAGPGELPPEGETDSQAYFDREIVAVDRGMAEVIEFHNARRAALGKGEQP
;
A
#
# COMPACT_ATOMS: atom_id res chain seq x y z
N MET A 1 -2.59 -21.92 -2.07
CA MET A 1 -3.93 -22.24 -1.53
C MET A 1 -4.78 -21.01 -1.73
N ASN A 2 -5.96 -21.12 -2.33
CA ASN A 2 -6.85 -19.97 -2.51
C ASN A 2 -7.80 -19.91 -1.29
N ILE A 3 -7.68 -18.88 -0.46
CA ILE A 3 -8.51 -18.70 0.74
C ILE A 3 -9.70 -17.82 0.38
N ASP A 4 -10.92 -18.32 0.58
CA ASP A 4 -12.12 -17.51 0.49
C ASP A 4 -12.27 -16.64 1.75
N LYS A 5 -11.70 -15.44 1.70
CA LYS A 5 -11.65 -14.50 2.83
C LYS A 5 -13.02 -13.95 3.21
N GLU A 6 -13.90 -13.77 2.24
CA GLU A 6 -15.26 -13.27 2.49
C GLU A 6 -16.11 -14.31 3.22
N LYS A 7 -16.07 -15.57 2.76
CA LYS A 7 -16.72 -16.66 3.48
C LYS A 7 -16.14 -16.87 4.87
N LEU A 8 -14.81 -16.82 5.01
CA LEU A 8 -14.14 -16.95 6.31
C LEU A 8 -14.56 -15.84 7.27
N LYS A 9 -14.65 -14.60 6.79
CA LYS A 9 -15.13 -13.45 7.57
C LYS A 9 -16.58 -13.63 8.02
N ALA A 10 -17.48 -14.04 7.11
CA ALA A 10 -18.88 -14.28 7.45
C ALA A 10 -19.06 -15.37 8.52
N LEU A 11 -18.30 -16.46 8.42
CA LEU A 11 -18.31 -17.53 9.44
C LEU A 11 -17.74 -17.05 10.78
N ALA A 12 -16.68 -16.24 10.76
CA ALA A 12 -16.10 -15.65 11.97
C ALA A 12 -17.09 -14.72 12.67
N GLU A 13 -17.79 -13.85 11.92
CA GLU A 13 -18.81 -12.95 12.45
C GLU A 13 -20.01 -13.73 13.02
N ALA A 14 -20.48 -14.77 12.32
CA ALA A 14 -21.55 -15.64 12.82
C ALA A 14 -21.17 -16.33 14.14
N ALA A 15 -19.97 -16.92 14.21
CA ALA A 15 -19.43 -17.56 15.40
C ALA A 15 -19.18 -16.57 16.56
N GLN A 16 -18.88 -15.31 16.26
CA GLN A 16 -18.70 -14.25 17.25
C GLN A 16 -20.03 -13.76 17.84
N ASN A 17 -21.11 -13.73 17.03
CA ASN A 17 -22.40 -13.15 17.42
C ASN A 17 -23.17 -14.00 18.44
N ASP A 18 -23.05 -15.33 18.39
CA ASP A 18 -23.71 -16.24 19.34
C ASP A 18 -22.77 -17.40 19.73
N SER A 19 -22.22 -17.35 20.95
CA SER A 19 -21.34 -18.39 21.48
C SER A 19 -22.07 -19.67 21.88
N GLY A 20 -23.42 -19.66 21.91
CA GLY A 20 -24.26 -20.85 22.10
C GLY A 20 -24.57 -21.60 20.80
N ASP A 21 -24.31 -21.00 19.63
CA ASP A 21 -24.47 -21.65 18.34
C ASP A 21 -23.26 -22.55 18.02
N TYR A 22 -23.32 -23.78 18.54
CA TYR A 22 -22.30 -24.79 18.29
C TYR A 22 -22.14 -25.16 16.81
N ALA A 23 -23.17 -24.98 15.98
CA ALA A 23 -23.06 -25.22 14.54
C ALA A 23 -22.21 -24.13 13.89
N ALA A 24 -22.46 -22.85 14.20
CA ALA A 24 -21.63 -21.74 13.71
C ALA A 24 -20.17 -21.83 14.17
N LEU A 25 -19.93 -22.18 15.46
CA LEU A 25 -18.58 -22.41 15.99
C LEU A 25 -17.87 -23.56 15.27
N ASN A 26 -18.57 -24.67 15.02
CA ASN A 26 -18.02 -25.80 14.30
C ASN A 26 -17.71 -25.45 12.83
N ASP A 27 -18.63 -24.77 12.14
CA ASP A 27 -18.46 -24.37 10.74
C ASP A 27 -17.27 -23.42 10.58
N TYR A 28 -17.11 -22.45 11.49
CA TYR A 28 -15.91 -21.61 11.54
C TYR A 28 -14.65 -22.43 11.81
N GLY A 29 -14.65 -23.30 12.83
CA GLY A 29 -13.51 -24.16 13.17
C GLY A 29 -13.05 -25.04 12.00
N MET A 30 -14.00 -25.60 11.24
CA MET A 30 -13.73 -26.39 10.04
C MET A 30 -13.19 -25.55 8.88
N ALA A 31 -13.54 -24.26 8.83
CA ALA A 31 -13.03 -23.31 7.84
C ALA A 31 -11.64 -22.75 8.20
N VAL A 32 -11.16 -22.91 9.43
CA VAL A 32 -9.85 -22.40 9.90
C VAL A 32 -8.89 -23.53 10.34
N PRO A 33 -8.60 -24.53 9.48
CA PRO A 33 -7.56 -25.50 9.79
C PRO A 33 -6.19 -24.81 9.88
N PRO A 34 -5.18 -25.43 10.52
CA PRO A 34 -3.84 -24.84 10.66
C PRO A 34 -3.24 -24.32 9.34
N ALA A 35 -3.54 -24.98 8.22
CA ALA A 35 -3.11 -24.53 6.89
C ALA A 35 -3.65 -23.14 6.52
N VAL A 36 -4.93 -22.85 6.80
CA VAL A 36 -5.55 -21.53 6.54
C VAL A 36 -4.90 -20.47 7.41
N THR A 37 -4.72 -20.74 8.70
CA THR A 37 -4.02 -19.82 9.61
C THR A 37 -2.60 -19.50 9.13
N LEU A 38 -1.82 -20.52 8.78
CA LEU A 38 -0.46 -20.34 8.29
C LEU A 38 -0.42 -19.54 6.98
N ALA A 39 -1.36 -19.77 6.08
CA ALA A 39 -1.43 -19.02 4.83
C ALA A 39 -1.82 -17.55 5.05
N LEU A 40 -2.77 -17.26 5.96
CA LEU A 40 -3.11 -15.88 6.34
C LEU A 40 -1.93 -15.15 6.99
N LEU A 41 -1.16 -15.83 7.84
CA LEU A 41 0.07 -15.28 8.43
C LEU A 41 1.12 -14.99 7.36
N ALA A 42 1.32 -15.91 6.42
CA ALA A 42 2.26 -15.72 5.31
C ALA A 42 1.85 -14.56 4.39
N GLU A 43 0.56 -14.45 4.06
CA GLU A 43 0.04 -13.32 3.29
C GLU A 43 0.19 -11.99 4.04
N ASN A 44 -0.03 -11.97 5.36
CA ASN A 44 0.17 -10.77 6.18
C ASN A 44 1.64 -10.33 6.18
N GLU A 45 2.56 -11.28 6.36
CA GLU A 45 4.00 -11.00 6.33
C GLU A 45 4.45 -10.50 4.96
N HIS A 46 3.96 -11.13 3.88
CA HIS A 46 4.24 -10.67 2.53
C HIS A 46 3.72 -9.23 2.30
N ALA A 47 2.51 -8.91 2.75
CA ALA A 47 1.96 -7.55 2.65
C ALA A 47 2.79 -6.53 3.44
N ARG A 48 3.25 -6.87 4.66
CA ARG A 48 4.14 -6.01 5.45
C ARG A 48 5.47 -5.77 4.75
N MET A 49 6.05 -6.80 4.16
CA MET A 49 7.30 -6.67 3.40
C MET A 49 7.12 -5.81 2.15
N ARG A 50 5.98 -5.90 1.45
CA ARG A 50 5.65 -5.02 0.33
C ARG A 50 5.48 -3.56 0.77
N ILE A 51 4.83 -3.30 1.91
CA ILE A 51 4.74 -1.94 2.47
C ILE A 51 6.13 -1.40 2.81
N LYS A 52 6.97 -2.22 3.44
CA LYS A 52 8.34 -1.86 3.78
C LYS A 52 9.19 -1.58 2.53
N GLU A 53 9.03 -2.39 1.48
CA GLU A 53 9.69 -2.17 0.19
C GLU A 53 9.29 -0.81 -0.41
N LEU A 54 8.01 -0.48 -0.43
CA LEU A 54 7.51 0.82 -0.90
C LEU A 54 8.04 2.00 -0.08
N ASP A 55 8.06 1.88 1.26
CA ASP A 55 8.59 2.91 2.16
C ASP A 55 10.09 3.17 1.92
N LEU A 56 10.87 2.10 1.73
CA LEU A 56 12.30 2.20 1.42
C LEU A 56 12.55 2.82 0.04
N LEU A 57 11.76 2.46 -0.98
CA LEU A 57 11.85 3.07 -2.30
C LEU A 57 11.51 4.56 -2.26
N PHE A 58 10.42 4.94 -1.57
CA PHE A 58 10.05 6.34 -1.38
C PHE A 58 11.13 7.13 -0.62
N GLY A 59 11.68 6.55 0.44
CA GLY A 59 12.80 7.12 1.19
C GLY A 59 14.04 7.34 0.32
N ARG A 60 14.36 6.40 -0.58
CA ARG A 60 15.46 6.55 -1.55
C ARG A 60 15.21 7.72 -2.50
N TYR A 61 14.01 7.88 -3.03
CA TYR A 61 13.69 9.02 -3.91
C TYR A 61 13.79 10.36 -3.20
N ILE A 62 13.26 10.47 -1.97
CA ILE A 62 13.41 11.68 -1.14
C ILE A 62 14.88 11.99 -0.89
N LEU A 63 15.69 10.98 -0.58
CA LEU A 63 17.12 11.17 -0.35
C LEU A 63 17.82 11.71 -1.60
N ALA A 64 17.50 11.17 -2.78
CA ALA A 64 18.02 11.65 -4.05
C ALA A 64 17.65 13.11 -4.33
N MET A 65 16.39 13.50 -4.07
CA MET A 65 15.93 14.89 -4.22
C MET A 65 16.67 15.84 -3.27
N ARG A 66 16.90 15.41 -2.02
CA ARG A 66 17.70 16.19 -1.06
C ARG A 66 19.16 16.32 -1.51
N SER A 67 19.75 15.25 -2.03
CA SER A 67 21.11 15.29 -2.60
C SER A 67 21.19 16.22 -3.81
N ALA A 68 20.18 16.23 -4.68
CA ALA A 68 20.10 17.16 -5.81
C ALA A 68 20.10 18.62 -5.35
N LEU A 69 19.28 18.98 -4.35
CA LEU A 69 19.28 20.34 -3.79
C LEU A 69 20.65 20.75 -3.22
N ILE A 70 21.32 19.84 -2.51
CA ILE A 70 22.68 20.08 -1.98
C ILE A 70 23.69 20.28 -3.12
N GLU A 71 23.64 19.46 -4.17
CA GLU A 71 24.53 19.55 -5.33
C GLU A 71 24.31 20.84 -6.13
N GLU A 72 23.06 21.30 -6.22
CA GLU A 72 22.70 22.57 -6.84
C GLU A 72 23.27 23.77 -6.06
N GLU A 73 23.03 23.83 -4.75
CA GLU A 73 23.39 24.98 -3.91
C GLU A 73 24.89 25.05 -3.58
N HIS A 74 25.56 23.91 -3.48
CA HIS A 74 26.92 23.82 -2.93
C HIS A 74 27.90 23.01 -3.78
N GLY A 75 27.41 22.32 -4.81
CA GLY A 75 28.20 21.43 -5.64
C GLY A 75 28.51 22.03 -7.02
N LYS A 76 28.38 21.19 -8.04
CA LYS A 76 28.67 21.54 -9.44
C LYS A 76 27.48 22.21 -10.14
N GLY A 77 26.43 22.54 -9.41
CA GLY A 77 25.27 23.26 -9.90
C GLY A 77 24.18 22.36 -10.51
N PRO A 78 23.15 22.97 -11.13
CA PRO A 78 21.89 22.30 -11.45
C PRO A 78 22.01 21.08 -12.38
N SER A 79 22.95 21.09 -13.34
CA SER A 79 23.14 19.96 -14.25
C SER A 79 23.64 18.71 -13.53
N ALA A 80 24.56 18.85 -12.57
CA ALA A 80 25.02 17.74 -11.74
C ALA A 80 23.95 17.29 -10.73
N ALA A 81 23.13 18.23 -10.23
CA ALA A 81 21.99 17.91 -9.37
C ALA A 81 21.00 16.95 -10.06
N MET A 82 20.75 17.12 -11.35
CA MET A 82 19.87 16.22 -12.10
C MET A 82 20.38 14.78 -12.18
N GLU A 83 21.69 14.55 -12.13
CA GLU A 83 22.25 13.19 -12.12
C GLU A 83 21.82 12.41 -10.88
N TRP A 84 21.68 13.08 -9.71
CA TRP A 84 21.18 12.45 -8.49
C TRP A 84 19.75 11.92 -8.65
N ILE A 85 18.90 12.69 -9.33
CA ILE A 85 17.52 12.30 -9.64
C ILE A 85 17.51 11.12 -10.62
N TYR A 86 18.19 11.24 -11.76
CA TYR A 86 18.21 10.20 -12.80
C TYR A 86 18.77 8.87 -12.30
N ASN A 87 19.89 8.89 -11.57
CA ASN A 87 20.51 7.67 -11.04
C ASN A 87 19.66 6.97 -9.97
N SER A 88 18.69 7.68 -9.41
CA SER A 88 17.79 7.16 -8.39
C SER A 88 16.51 6.55 -8.94
N LEU A 89 16.16 6.78 -10.21
CA LEU A 89 15.05 6.08 -10.86
C LEU A 89 15.51 4.65 -11.19
N ALA A 90 14.85 3.63 -10.65
CA ALA A 90 15.28 2.22 -10.64
C ALA A 90 14.32 1.29 -11.40
N GLY A 91 14.20 1.47 -12.72
CA GLY A 91 13.66 0.42 -13.60
C GLY A 91 12.81 0.93 -14.75
N PRO A 92 12.31 0.01 -15.61
CA PRO A 92 11.38 0.34 -16.68
C PRO A 92 10.09 0.98 -16.13
N GLY A 93 9.67 2.11 -16.70
CA GLY A 93 8.45 2.83 -16.31
C GLY A 93 8.63 3.96 -15.28
N GLU A 94 9.82 4.13 -14.70
CA GLU A 94 10.12 5.27 -13.81
C GLU A 94 10.63 6.51 -14.57
N LEU A 95 11.11 6.31 -15.79
CA LEU A 95 11.44 7.38 -16.73
C LEU A 95 10.24 7.71 -17.62
N PRO A 96 10.08 8.98 -18.05
CA PRO A 96 9.04 9.33 -19.01
C PRO A 96 9.21 8.55 -20.32
N PRO A 97 8.11 8.30 -21.06
CA PRO A 97 8.16 7.67 -22.37
C PRO A 97 9.09 8.40 -23.34
N GLU A 98 9.71 7.66 -24.26
CA GLU A 98 10.55 8.25 -25.31
C GLU A 98 9.73 9.22 -26.19
N GLY A 99 10.30 10.39 -26.46
CA GLY A 99 9.65 11.42 -27.28
C GLY A 99 8.66 12.31 -26.52
N GLU A 100 8.44 12.09 -25.23
CA GLU A 100 7.71 13.04 -24.38
C GLU A 100 8.57 14.32 -24.19
N THR A 101 7.98 15.48 -24.49
CA THR A 101 8.70 16.78 -24.45
C THR A 101 8.00 17.85 -23.65
N ASP A 102 6.69 17.71 -23.39
CA ASP A 102 5.90 18.67 -22.63
C ASP A 102 5.72 18.16 -21.20
N SER A 103 6.56 18.65 -20.29
CA SER A 103 6.57 18.19 -18.89
C SER A 103 5.28 18.52 -18.15
N GLN A 104 4.64 19.66 -18.44
CA GLN A 104 3.40 20.04 -17.77
C GLN A 104 2.24 19.18 -18.26
N ALA A 105 2.11 19.00 -19.57
CA ALA A 105 1.07 18.14 -20.14
C ALA A 105 1.23 16.66 -19.73
N TYR A 106 2.47 16.18 -19.60
CA TYR A 106 2.75 14.86 -19.03
C TYR A 106 2.27 14.78 -17.57
N PHE A 107 2.70 15.71 -16.72
CA PHE A 107 2.32 15.71 -15.30
C PHE A 107 0.81 15.76 -15.10
N ASP A 108 0.13 16.69 -15.78
CA ASP A 108 -1.32 16.88 -15.68
C ASP A 108 -2.10 15.63 -16.09
N ARG A 109 -1.57 14.84 -17.02
CA ARG A 109 -2.16 13.57 -17.44
C ARG A 109 -1.94 12.46 -16.42
N GLU A 110 -0.71 12.29 -15.93
CA GLU A 110 -0.35 11.16 -15.07
C GLU A 110 -0.82 11.33 -13.62
N ILE A 111 -0.85 12.57 -13.09
CA ILE A 111 -1.23 12.84 -11.70
C ILE A 111 -2.67 12.40 -11.37
N VAL A 112 -3.56 12.39 -12.37
CA VAL A 112 -4.97 12.00 -12.21
C VAL A 112 -5.13 10.60 -11.63
N ALA A 113 -4.29 9.64 -12.04
CA ALA A 113 -4.36 8.28 -11.52
C ALA A 113 -3.88 8.21 -10.06
N VAL A 114 -2.85 8.98 -9.73
CA VAL A 114 -2.30 9.09 -8.36
C VAL A 114 -3.32 9.71 -7.42
N ASP A 115 -3.92 10.84 -7.81
CA ASP A 115 -4.92 11.55 -7.01
C ASP A 115 -6.17 10.68 -6.75
N ARG A 116 -6.62 9.94 -7.77
CA ARG A 116 -7.73 8.98 -7.61
C ARG A 116 -7.36 7.91 -6.59
N GLY A 117 -6.20 7.28 -6.74
CA GLY A 117 -5.74 6.25 -5.79
C GLY A 117 -5.61 6.78 -4.36
N MET A 118 -5.14 8.02 -4.21
CA MET A 118 -5.05 8.67 -2.89
C MET A 118 -6.43 8.91 -2.27
N ALA A 119 -7.41 9.34 -3.08
CA ALA A 119 -8.79 9.51 -2.62
C ALA A 119 -9.38 8.19 -2.09
N GLU A 120 -9.19 7.09 -2.83
CA GLU A 120 -9.64 5.74 -2.41
C GLU A 120 -9.03 5.33 -1.06
N VAL A 121 -7.74 5.56 -0.85
CA VAL A 121 -7.05 5.28 0.42
C VAL A 121 -7.60 6.13 1.57
N ILE A 122 -7.85 7.41 1.33
CA ILE A 122 -8.42 8.33 2.33
C ILE A 122 -9.82 7.87 2.73
N GLU A 123 -10.67 7.52 1.77
CA GLU A 123 -12.01 7.00 2.02
C GLU A 123 -11.98 5.72 2.87
N PHE A 124 -11.10 4.78 2.52
CA PHE A 124 -10.89 3.56 3.32
C PHE A 124 -10.50 3.88 4.77
N HIS A 125 -9.53 4.77 4.99
CA HIS A 125 -9.11 5.15 6.34
C HIS A 125 -10.22 5.87 7.12
N ASN A 126 -11.01 6.71 6.46
CA ASN A 126 -12.16 7.38 7.07
C ASN A 126 -13.22 6.38 7.51
N ALA A 127 -13.59 5.43 6.64
CA ALA A 127 -14.53 4.36 6.96
C ALA A 127 -14.05 3.51 8.14
N ARG A 128 -12.77 3.12 8.14
CA ARG A 128 -12.15 2.35 9.23
C ARG A 128 -12.18 3.11 10.57
N ARG A 129 -11.83 4.39 10.57
CA ARG A 129 -11.90 5.22 11.80
C ARG A 129 -13.33 5.34 12.32
N ALA A 130 -14.30 5.54 11.44
CA ALA A 130 -15.71 5.61 11.82
C ALA A 130 -16.23 4.27 12.39
N ALA A 131 -15.80 3.14 11.85
CA ALA A 131 -16.15 1.82 12.37
C ALA A 131 -15.58 1.57 13.77
N LEU A 132 -14.31 1.93 14.00
CA LEU A 132 -13.66 1.80 15.31
C LEU A 132 -14.30 2.73 16.36
N GLY A 133 -14.63 3.97 16.00
CA GLY A 133 -15.30 4.91 16.92
C GLY A 133 -16.74 4.54 17.30
N LYS A 134 -17.39 3.63 16.57
CA LYS A 134 -18.70 3.07 16.92
C LYS A 134 -18.61 1.85 17.84
N GLY A 135 -17.45 1.19 17.92
CA GLY A 135 -17.21 0.02 18.77
C GLY A 135 -16.86 0.36 20.23
N GLU A 136 -16.73 1.63 20.59
CA GLU A 136 -16.41 2.12 21.94
C GLU A 136 -17.64 2.59 22.75
N GLN A 137 -18.87 2.47 22.22
CA GLN A 137 -20.08 2.76 23.00
C GLN A 137 -20.54 1.50 23.75
N PRO A 138 -20.56 1.52 25.11
CA PRO A 138 -20.98 0.38 25.93
C PRO A 138 -22.49 0.07 25.80
#